data_AF-A0A269XEU9-F1
#
_entry.id   AF-A0A269XEU9-F1
#
_cell.length_a   1.000
_cell.length_b   1.000
_cell.length_c   1.000
_cell.angle_alpha   90.00
_cell.angle_beta   90.00
_cell.angle_gamma   90.00
#
_symmetry.space_group_name_H-M   'P 1'
#
loop_
_entity.id
_entity.type
_entity.pdbx_description
1 polymer ?
#
loop_
_entity_poly.entity_id
_entity_poly.type
_entity_poly.pdbx_seq_one_letter_code
_entity_poly.pdbx_strand_id
1 'polypeptide(L)'
;MLEIFYILIGLQFLYTAYRSLRSTDKSKSLGTAAFWTILAILFIGGPYIPNVINGMLVLSMGVLTLFKQVKIKNIIDVTDKEAEKG
;
A
#
# COMPACT_ATOMS: atom_id res chain seq x y z
N MET A 1 -11.96 6.28 24.02
CA MET A 1 -11.40 4.92 23.81
C MET A 1 -11.02 4.68 22.36
N LEU A 2 -11.87 4.98 21.37
CA LEU A 2 -11.58 4.72 19.95
C LEU A 2 -10.46 5.60 19.35
N GLU A 3 -10.32 6.86 19.80
CA GLU A 3 -9.24 7.76 19.37
C GLU A 3 -7.84 7.18 19.55
N ILE A 4 -7.58 6.50 20.67
CA ILE A 4 -6.28 5.86 20.92
C ILE A 4 -6.03 4.74 19.90
N PHE A 5 -7.04 3.94 19.57
CA PHE A 5 -6.92 2.91 18.54
C PHE A 5 -6.68 3.51 17.15
N TYR A 6 -7.38 4.59 16.78
CA TYR A 6 -7.15 5.28 15.50
C TYR A 6 -5.72 5.82 15.39
N ILE A 7 -5.20 6.40 16.47
CA ILE A 7 -3.81 6.90 16.54
C ILE A 7 -2.81 5.73 16.44
N LEU A 8 -3.03 4.64 17.18
CA LEU A 8 -2.16 3.46 17.15
C LEU A 8 -2.13 2.79 15.77
N ILE A 9 -3.28 2.67 15.12
CA ILE A 9 -3.38 2.11 13.77
C ILE A 9 -2.69 3.02 12.75
N GLY A 10 -2.91 4.33 12.85
CA GLY A 10 -2.20 5.32 12.03
C GLY A 10 -0.68 5.23 12.18
N LEU A 11 -0.19 5.06 13.41
CA LEU A 11 1.24 4.89 13.69
C LEU A 11 1.80 3.58 13.10
N GLN A 12 1.06 2.48 13.20
CA GLN A 12 1.42 1.19 12.61
C GLN A 12 1.56 1.29 11.08
N PHE A 13 0.65 2.01 10.43
CA PHE A 13 0.71 2.25 8.99
C PHE A 13 1.85 3.21 8.59
N LEU A 14 2.13 4.23 9.39
CA LEU A 14 3.30 5.10 9.21
C LEU A 14 4.61 4.31 9.30
N TYR A 15 4.74 3.41 10.28
CA TYR A 15 5.90 2.53 10.41
C TYR A 15 6.07 1.65 9.16
N THR A 16 4.97 1.13 8.63
CA THR A 16 4.95 0.30 7.43
C THR A 16 5.29 1.11 6.17
N ALA A 17 4.76 2.34 6.05
CA ALA A 17 5.10 3.28 4.98
C ALA A 17 6.60 3.62 5.00
N TYR A 18 7.15 3.90 6.19
CA TYR A 18 8.56 4.21 6.37
C TYR A 18 9.46 3.02 6.00
N ARG A 19 9.11 1.81 6.44
CA ARG A 19 9.81 0.58 6.05
C ARG A 19 9.72 0.33 4.53
N SER A 20 8.56 0.62 3.94
CA SER A 20 8.34 0.54 2.50
C SER A 20 9.24 1.52 1.75
N LEU A 21 9.28 2.80 2.15
CA LEU A 21 10.18 3.83 1.58
C LEU A 21 11.66 3.44 1.67
N ARG A 22 12.05 2.83 2.80
CA ARG A 22 13.44 2.44 3.07
C ARG A 22 13.87 1.18 2.32
N SER A 23 12.94 0.48 1.67
CA SER A 23 13.28 -0.64 0.78
C SER A 23 13.86 -0.08 -0.53
N THR A 24 15.15 -0.37 -0.78
CA THR A 24 16.03 0.10 -1.89
C THR A 24 15.51 -0.14 -3.33
N ASP A 25 14.30 -0.66 -3.51
CA ASP A 25 13.68 -0.89 -4.82
C ASP A 25 13.02 0.41 -5.33
N LYS A 26 13.86 1.35 -5.81
CA LYS A 26 13.57 2.75 -6.23
C LYS A 26 12.33 2.98 -7.10
N SER A 27 11.75 1.95 -7.72
CA SER A 27 10.57 2.08 -8.60
C SER A 27 9.28 1.53 -7.99
N LYS A 28 9.36 0.55 -7.07
CA LYS A 28 8.19 -0.12 -6.48
C LYS A 28 7.84 0.35 -5.07
N SER A 29 8.82 0.85 -4.33
CA SER A 29 8.63 1.31 -2.95
C SER A 29 7.84 2.62 -2.84
N LEU A 30 7.93 3.50 -3.84
CA LEU A 30 7.23 4.79 -3.84
C LEU A 30 5.71 4.65 -3.85
N GLY A 31 5.16 3.75 -4.67
CA GLY A 31 3.71 3.52 -4.74
C GLY A 31 3.17 2.81 -3.51
N THR A 32 3.93 1.82 -3.03
CA THR A 32 3.59 1.10 -1.80
C THR A 32 3.63 2.04 -0.60
N ALA A 33 4.63 2.91 -0.50
CA ALA A 33 4.69 3.93 0.54
C ALA A 33 3.55 4.94 0.46
N ALA A 34 3.24 5.46 -0.73
CA ALA A 34 2.11 6.37 -0.93
C ALA A 34 0.78 5.73 -0.51
N PHE A 35 0.57 4.45 -0.83
CA PHE A 35 -0.56 3.66 -0.37
C PHE A 35 -0.64 3.61 1.16
N TRP A 36 0.43 3.20 1.84
CA TRP A 36 0.45 3.09 3.31
C TRP A 36 0.30 4.45 4.00
N THR A 37 0.83 5.53 3.42
CA THR A 37 0.64 6.89 3.91
C THR A 37 -0.81 7.36 3.77
N ILE A 38 -1.45 7.14 2.60
CA ILE A 38 -2.87 7.47 2.39
C ILE A 38 -3.74 6.68 3.36
N LEU A 39 -3.46 5.38 3.54
CA LEU A 39 -4.17 4.51 4.47
C LEU A 39 -4.05 5.00 5.94
N ALA A 40 -2.85 5.44 6.35
CA ALA A 40 -2.63 6.03 7.68
C ALA A 40 -3.47 7.29 7.90
N ILE A 41 -3.49 8.19 6.91
CA ILE A 41 -4.30 9.42 6.95
C ILE A 41 -5.79 9.08 6.95
N LEU A 42 -6.19 8.05 6.21
CA LEU A 42 -7.57 7.58 6.14
C LEU A 42 -8.07 7.03 7.49
N PHE A 43 -7.19 6.37 8.25
CA PHE A 43 -7.54 5.83 9.57
C PHE A 43 -7.53 6.90 10.67
N ILE A 44 -6.59 7.85 10.62
CA ILE A 44 -6.52 8.96 11.58
C ILE A 44 -7.65 9.96 11.30
N GLY A 45 -7.89 10.28 10.03
CA GLY A 45 -8.87 11.27 9.57
C GLY A 45 -10.26 10.68 9.28
N GLY A 46 -10.41 9.36 9.17
CA GLY A 46 -11.67 8.69 8.87
C GLY A 46 -12.87 9.09 9.73
N PRO A 47 -12.73 9.27 11.05
CA PRO A 47 -13.83 9.74 11.90
C PRO A 47 -14.06 11.26 11.84
N TYR A 48 -13.11 12.03 11.29
CA TYR A 48 -13.14 13.51 11.28
C TYR A 48 -13.45 14.11 9.89
N ILE A 49 -13.39 13.30 8.83
CA ILE A 49 -13.51 13.74 7.44
C ILE A 49 -14.89 13.38 6.87
N PRO A 50 -15.55 14.31 6.12
CA PRO A 50 -16.79 14.03 5.40
C PRO A 50 -16.69 12.76 4.54
N ASN A 51 -17.72 11.91 4.56
CA ASN A 51 -17.77 10.62 3.85
C ASN A 51 -17.33 10.70 2.38
N VAL A 52 -17.59 11.83 1.71
CA VAL A 52 -17.20 12.08 0.31
C VAL A 52 -15.68 12.11 0.12
N ILE A 53 -14.97 12.81 1.00
CA ILE A 53 -13.50 12.94 0.92
C ILE A 53 -12.85 11.61 1.32
N ASN A 54 -13.42 10.94 2.32
CA ASN A 54 -12.95 9.62 2.74
C ASN A 54 -13.12 8.59 1.60
N GLY A 55 -14.28 8.58 0.94
CA GLY A 55 -14.54 7.74 -0.23
C GLY A 55 -13.62 8.04 -1.41
N MET A 56 -13.32 9.32 -1.66
CA MET A 56 -12.42 9.72 -2.75
C MET A 56 -10.96 9.33 -2.51
N LEU A 57 -10.49 9.39 -1.26
CA LEU A 57 -9.17 8.89 -0.85
C LEU A 57 -9.10 7.36 -0.97
N VAL A 58 -10.14 6.63 -0.54
CA VAL A 58 -10.23 5.16 -0.70
C VAL A 58 -10.21 4.78 -2.18
N LEU A 59 -10.98 5.47 -3.02
CA LEU A 59 -11.01 5.24 -4.47
C LEU A 59 -9.64 5.48 -5.08
N SER A 60 -8.99 6.60 -4.74
CA SER A 60 -7.64 6.92 -5.22
C SER A 60 -6.62 5.84 -4.79
N MET A 61 -6.74 5.35 -3.56
CA MET A 61 -5.93 4.24 -3.04
C MET A 61 -6.20 2.92 -3.76
N GLY A 62 -7.46 2.63 -4.08
CA GLY A 62 -7.87 1.46 -4.87
C GLY A 62 -7.31 1.52 -6.29
N VAL A 63 -7.39 2.69 -6.94
CA VAL A 63 -6.79 2.93 -8.26
C VAL A 63 -5.28 2.74 -8.20
N LEU A 64 -4.59 3.28 -7.19
CA LEU A 64 -3.14 3.08 -7.00
C LEU A 64 -2.77 1.60 -6.79
N THR A 65 -3.58 0.86 -6.03
CA THR A 65 -3.43 -0.59 -5.82
C THR A 65 -3.59 -1.36 -7.13
N LEU A 66 -4.60 -1.01 -7.93
CA LEU A 66 -4.90 -1.63 -9.22
C LEU A 66 -3.85 -1.31 -10.28
N PHE A 67 -3.27 -0.09 -10.27
CA PHE A 67 -2.34 0.39 -11.29
C PHE A 67 -0.95 -0.25 -11.28
N LYS A 68 -0.75 -1.39 -10.61
CA LYS A 68 0.47 -2.19 -10.74
C LYS A 68 1.75 -1.40 -10.38
N GLN A 69 1.68 -0.40 -9.49
CA GLN A 69 2.88 0.08 -8.79
C GLN A 69 3.31 -0.93 -7.69
N VAL A 70 2.40 -1.84 -7.32
CA VAL A 70 2.69 -3.16 -6.75
C VAL A 70 2.73 -4.18 -7.90
N LYS A 71 3.71 -4.06 -8.80
CA LYS A 71 4.06 -5.18 -9.68
C LYS A 71 4.51 -6.32 -8.76
N ILE A 72 3.59 -7.23 -8.44
CA ILE A 72 3.92 -8.62 -8.12
C ILE A 72 4.89 -9.00 -9.24
N LYS A 73 6.17 -9.14 -8.86
CA LYS A 73 7.25 -9.47 -9.80
C LYS A 73 6.78 -10.74 -10.50
N ASN A 74 6.75 -10.67 -11.83
CA ASN A 74 6.28 -11.71 -12.74
C ASN A 74 6.36 -13.10 -12.11
N ILE A 75 5.20 -13.71 -11.83
CA ILE A 75 5.08 -15.05 -11.25
C ILE A 75 5.48 -16.12 -12.30
N ILE A 76 6.02 -15.73 -13.45
CA ILE A 76 6.24 -16.63 -14.58
C ILE A 76 7.57 -16.27 -15.24
N ASP A 77 8.67 -16.65 -14.59
CA ASP A 77 9.99 -16.82 -15.23
C ASP A 77 10.69 -18.05 -14.60
N VAL A 78 9.92 -19.10 -14.31
CA VAL A 78 10.44 -20.39 -13.82
C VAL A 78 9.75 -21.60 -14.46
N THR A 79 9.12 -21.44 -15.63
CA THR A 79 8.38 -22.54 -16.31
C THR A 79 8.99 -22.99 -17.64
N ASP A 80 10.18 -22.51 -18.03
CA ASP A 80 10.73 -22.84 -19.37
C ASP A 80 12.16 -23.40 -19.40
N LYS A 81 12.62 -24.12 -18.35
CA LYS A 81 13.96 -24.76 -18.39
C LYS A 81 14.08 -26.22 -17.94
N GLU A 82 12.99 -26.96 -17.73
CA GLU A 82 13.09 -28.36 -17.26
C GLU A 82 12.33 -29.40 -18.11
N ALA A 83 11.77 -29.05 -19.28
CA ALA A 83 11.02 -29.99 -20.13
C ALA A 83 11.71 -30.43 -21.43
N GLU A 84 13.01 -30.15 -21.64
CA GLU A 84 13.75 -30.58 -22.85
C GLU A 84 14.94 -31.50 -22.54
N LYS A 85 14.86 -32.30 -21.47
CA LYS A 85 15.86 -33.35 -21.23
C LYS A 85 15.31 -34.60 -20.53
N GLY A 86 14.14 -35.05 -20.97
CA GLY A 86 13.56 -36.35 -20.64
C GLY A 86 13.38 -37.19 -21.90
#